data_AF-A0A2G6GCE9-F1
#
_entry.id   AF-A0A2G6GCE9-F1
#
_cell.length_a   1.000
_cell.length_b   1.000
_cell.length_c   1.000
_cell.angle_alpha   90.00
_cell.angle_beta   90.00
_cell.angle_gamma   90.00
#
_symmetry.space_group_name_H-M   'P 1'
#
loop_
_entity.id
_entity.type
_entity.pdbx_description
1 polymer ?
#
loop_
_entity_poly.entity_id
_entity_poly.type
_entity_poly.pdbx_seq_one_letter_code
_entity_poly.pdbx_strand_id
1 'polypeptide(L)'
;MAPSTASNDTVYQFRLGKQEKEESFSVIKSYGMKPSQAIRMFLQEVGKTKKIPLSLDYTPNEKTKKVLRTPKEKLGFTPVENASDLLKI
;
A
#
# COMPACT_ATOMS: atom_id res chain seq x y z
N MET A 1 -16.28 18.07 36.66
CA MET A 1 -15.11 18.20 35.77
C MET A 1 -15.21 17.11 34.72
N ALA A 2 -15.44 17.48 33.46
CA ALA A 2 -15.50 16.52 32.36
C ALA A 2 -14.09 15.95 32.06
N PRO A 3 -13.96 14.68 31.65
CA PRO A 3 -12.68 14.13 31.29
C PRO A 3 -12.19 14.77 29.98
N SER A 4 -10.97 15.30 30.02
CA SER A 4 -10.23 15.74 28.84
C SER A 4 -10.00 14.53 27.93
N THR A 5 -10.69 14.48 26.80
CA THR A 5 -10.37 13.56 25.70
C THR A 5 -8.96 13.85 25.21
N ALA A 6 -8.02 12.99 25.58
CA ALA A 6 -6.69 12.99 24.99
C ALA A 6 -6.82 12.75 23.48
N SER A 7 -6.47 13.76 22.68
CA SER A 7 -6.28 13.61 21.24
C SER A 7 -5.12 12.64 21.00
N ASN A 8 -5.42 11.42 20.57
CA ASN A 8 -4.45 10.37 20.21
C ASN A 8 -3.74 10.71 18.88
N ASP A 9 -3.19 11.91 18.78
CA ASP A 9 -2.42 12.32 17.61
C ASP A 9 -1.00 11.75 17.72
N THR A 10 -0.60 11.01 16.70
CA THR A 10 0.76 10.46 16.59
C THR A 10 1.51 11.14 15.46
N VAL A 11 2.81 11.36 15.66
CA VAL A 11 3.68 12.01 14.68
C VAL A 11 4.44 10.95 13.89
N TYR A 12 4.32 11.01 12.56
CA TYR A 12 5.11 10.19 11.65
C TYR A 12 6.19 11.04 10.97
N GLN A 13 7.45 10.68 11.17
CA GLN A 13 8.60 11.32 10.53
C GLN A 13 9.24 10.33 9.56
N PHE A 14 9.56 10.79 8.36
CA PHE A 14 10.25 10.00 7.36
C PHE A 14 11.37 10.81 6.70
N ARG A 15 12.43 10.12 6.29
CA ARG A 15 13.55 10.73 5.57
C ARG A 15 13.22 10.81 4.08
N LEU A 16 13.59 11.92 3.47
CA LEU A 16 13.42 12.20 2.04
C LEU A 16 14.73 12.72 1.47
N GLY A 17 14.99 12.44 0.20
CA GLY A 17 16.06 13.12 -0.54
C GLY A 17 15.76 14.62 -0.66
N LYS A 18 16.80 15.45 -0.72
CA LYS A 18 16.62 16.92 -0.85
C LYS A 18 15.87 17.28 -2.13
N GLN A 19 16.30 16.74 -3.26
CA GLN A 19 15.68 17.00 -4.57
C GLN A 19 14.24 16.48 -4.63
N GLU A 20 14.02 15.22 -4.22
CA GLU A 20 12.69 14.59 -4.15
C GLU A 20 11.70 15.43 -3.32
N LYS A 21 12.15 15.96 -2.18
CA LYS A 21 11.36 16.84 -1.32
C LYS A 21 10.99 18.14 -2.04
N GLU A 22 11.95 18.80 -2.68
CA GLU A 22 11.73 20.08 -3.36
C GLU A 22 10.73 19.92 -4.52
N GLU A 23 10.94 18.92 -5.38
CA GLU A 23 10.08 18.63 -6.53
C GLU A 23 8.66 18.26 -6.08
N SER A 24 8.53 17.26 -5.21
CA SER A 24 7.22 16.75 -4.78
C SER A 24 6.43 17.81 -4.02
N PHE A 25 7.08 18.61 -3.16
CA PHE A 25 6.39 19.62 -2.37
C PHE A 25 5.99 20.83 -3.21
N SER A 26 6.76 21.16 -4.25
CA SER A 26 6.38 22.20 -5.21
C SER A 26 5.06 21.85 -5.92
N VAL A 27 4.95 20.60 -6.39
CA VAL A 27 3.71 20.10 -7.02
C VAL A 27 2.54 20.11 -6.03
N ILE A 28 2.71 19.60 -4.79
CA ILE A 28 1.61 19.61 -3.82
C ILE A 28 1.14 21.05 -3.50
N LYS A 29 2.08 21.99 -3.41
CA LYS A 29 1.79 23.41 -3.16
C LYS A 29 1.11 24.08 -4.35
N SER A 30 1.39 23.68 -5.60
CA SER A 30 0.73 24.26 -6.77
C SER A 30 -0.78 23.93 -6.79
N TYR A 31 -1.18 22.81 -6.17
CA TYR A 31 -2.59 22.49 -5.89
C TYR A 31 -3.18 23.24 -4.67
N GLY A 32 -2.45 24.20 -4.08
CA GLY A 32 -2.90 24.96 -2.90
C GLY A 32 -2.93 24.16 -1.60
N MET A 33 -2.26 23.01 -1.54
CA MET A 33 -2.26 22.11 -0.39
C MET A 33 -0.94 22.12 0.38
N LYS A 34 -1.00 21.81 1.68
CA LYS A 34 0.19 21.53 2.49
C LYS A 34 0.64 20.08 2.27
N PRO A 35 1.96 19.80 2.21
CA PRO A 35 2.47 18.42 2.10
C PRO A 35 1.92 17.45 3.16
N SER A 36 1.77 17.91 4.41
CA SER A 36 1.17 17.10 5.48
C SER A 36 -0.28 16.71 5.21
N GLN A 37 -1.06 17.59 4.55
CA GLN A 37 -2.43 17.31 4.18
C GLN A 37 -2.49 16.24 3.08
N ALA A 38 -1.64 16.34 2.06
CA ALA A 38 -1.57 15.35 0.99
C ALA A 38 -1.16 13.96 1.53
N ILE A 39 -0.14 13.90 2.41
CA ILE A 39 0.28 12.63 3.05
C ILE A 39 -0.86 12.06 3.91
N ARG A 40 -1.58 12.90 4.66
CA ARG A 40 -2.75 12.45 5.45
C ARG A 40 -3.84 11.87 4.56
N MET A 41 -4.17 12.53 3.45
CA MET A 41 -5.16 12.04 2.49
C MET A 41 -4.73 10.70 1.88
N PHE A 42 -3.45 10.56 1.51
CA PHE A 42 -2.89 9.30 1.04
C PHE A 42 -3.11 8.17 2.07
N LEU A 43 -2.72 8.38 3.33
CA LEU A 43 -2.88 7.37 4.38
C LEU A 43 -4.35 7.03 4.66
N GLN A 44 -5.23 8.03 4.62
CA GLN A 44 -6.67 7.81 4.74
C GLN A 44 -7.21 6.94 3.62
N GLU A 45 -6.79 7.20 2.38
CA GLU A 45 -7.23 6.43 1.22
C GLU A 45 -6.74 4.98 1.28
N VAL A 46 -5.47 4.76 1.69
CA VAL A 46 -4.93 3.42 1.92
C VAL A 46 -5.74 2.68 3.00
N GLY A 47 -6.03 3.36 4.11
CA GLY A 47 -6.80 2.78 5.22
C GLY A 47 -8.24 2.42 4.84
N LYS A 48 -8.88 3.26 4.01
CA LYS A 48 -10.27 3.07 3.54
C LYS A 48 -10.37 2.01 2.46
N THR A 49 -9.55 2.08 1.42
CA THR A 49 -9.66 1.20 0.24
C THR A 49 -8.93 -0.13 0.40
N LYS A 50 -8.06 -0.25 1.40
CA LYS A 50 -7.13 -1.38 1.58
C LYS A 50 -6.22 -1.60 0.36
N LYS A 51 -6.00 -0.56 -0.45
CA LYS A 51 -5.15 -0.57 -1.64
C LYS A 51 -4.22 0.64 -1.63
N ILE A 52 -3.10 0.56 -2.34
CA ILE A 52 -2.19 1.69 -2.52
C ILE A 52 -2.70 2.51 -3.72
N PRO A 53 -3.10 3.80 -3.55
CA PRO A 53 -3.66 4.63 -4.61
C PRO A 53 -2.56 5.24 -5.49
N LEU A 54 -1.63 4.41 -5.93
CA LEU A 54 -0.57 4.77 -6.87
C LEU A 54 -0.66 3.83 -8.06
N SER A 55 -0.35 4.35 -9.25
CA SER A 55 -0.14 3.54 -10.44
C SER A 55 1.17 2.79 -10.27
N LEU A 56 1.11 1.66 -9.57
CA LEU A 56 2.23 0.74 -9.46
C LEU A 56 2.20 -0.12 -10.72
N ASP A 57 3.17 0.08 -11.63
CA ASP A 57 3.49 -0.93 -12.64
C ASP A 57 3.94 -2.18 -11.88
N TYR A 58 2.97 -3.06 -11.63
CA TYR A 58 3.11 -4.18 -10.70
C TYR A 58 4.23 -5.09 -11.18
N THR A 59 5.42 -4.92 -10.59
CA THR A 59 6.51 -5.87 -10.72
C THR A 59 6.31 -6.89 -9.60
N PRO A 60 5.95 -8.15 -9.91
CA PRO A 60 5.76 -9.16 -8.87
C PRO A 60 7.03 -9.29 -8.05
N ASN A 61 6.91 -9.60 -6.76
CA ASN A 61 8.10 -9.85 -5.94
C ASN A 61 8.88 -11.07 -6.48
N GLU A 62 10.15 -11.20 -6.09
CA GLU A 62 11.03 -12.26 -6.62
C GLU A 62 10.50 -13.68 -6.38
N LYS A 63 9.74 -13.91 -5.29
CA LYS A 63 9.11 -15.21 -5.03
C LYS A 63 7.99 -15.48 -6.04
N THR A 64 7.11 -14.51 -6.27
CA THR A 64 6.03 -14.61 -7.25
C THR A 64 6.57 -14.77 -8.68
N LYS A 65 7.61 -14.01 -9.07
CA LYS A 65 8.26 -14.18 -10.38
C LYS A 65 8.81 -15.58 -10.59
N LYS A 66 9.45 -16.17 -9.56
CA LYS A 66 9.98 -17.53 -9.63
C LYS A 66 8.87 -18.54 -9.89
N VAL A 67 7.78 -18.47 -9.14
CA VAL A 67 6.62 -19.35 -9.33
C VAL A 67 6.02 -19.19 -10.73
N LEU A 68 5.80 -17.96 -11.21
CA LEU A 68 5.24 -17.69 -12.53
C LEU A 68 6.13 -18.17 -13.70
N ARG A 69 7.45 -18.21 -13.50
CA ARG A 69 8.42 -18.72 -14.49
C ARG A 69 8.64 -20.23 -14.40
N THR A 70 8.21 -20.86 -13.31
CA THR A 70 8.42 -22.29 -13.11
C THR A 70 7.39 -23.05 -13.93
N PRO A 71 7.82 -24.06 -14.73
CA PRO A 71 6.90 -24.91 -15.47
C PRO A 71 5.87 -25.55 -14.54
N LYS A 72 4.63 -25.67 -15.00
CA LYS A 72 3.53 -26.16 -14.17
C LYS A 72 3.78 -27.57 -13.64
N GLU A 73 4.59 -28.38 -14.31
CA GLU A 73 4.91 -29.75 -13.85
C GLU A 73 5.79 -29.78 -12.59
N LYS A 74 6.53 -28.70 -12.32
CA LYS A 74 7.40 -28.59 -11.13
C LYS A 74 6.72 -27.90 -9.96
N LEU A 75 5.57 -27.27 -10.22
CA LEU A 75 4.73 -26.71 -9.18
C LEU A 75 3.82 -27.84 -8.72
N GLY A 76 3.98 -28.31 -7.49
CA GLY A 76 3.20 -29.41 -6.92
C GLY A 76 1.73 -29.03 -6.72
N PHE A 77 0.99 -28.84 -7.81
CA PHE A 77 -0.43 -28.55 -7.80
C PHE A 77 -1.19 -29.75 -7.24
N THR A 78 -2.10 -29.49 -6.31
CA THR A 78 -3.09 -30.46 -5.87
C THR A 78 -4.31 -30.31 -6.77
N PRO A 79 -4.64 -31.31 -7.60
CA PRO A 79 -5.88 -31.28 -8.36
C PRO A 79 -7.05 -31.34 -7.37
N VAL A 80 -8.09 -30.56 -7.65
CA VAL A 80 -9.34 -30.54 -6.88
C VAL A 80 -10.50 -30.67 -7.85
N GLU A 81 -11.46 -31.53 -7.52
CA GLU A 81 -12.55 -31.88 -8.44
C GLU A 81 -13.69 -30.86 -8.44
N ASN A 82 -13.90 -30.17 -7.31
CA ASN A 82 -14.96 -29.18 -7.15
C ASN A 82 -14.57 -28.07 -6.14
N ALA A 83 -15.39 -27.01 -6.09
CA ALA A 83 -15.13 -25.85 -5.24
C ALA A 83 -15.14 -26.18 -3.73
N SER A 84 -15.92 -27.20 -3.32
CA SER A 84 -15.98 -27.66 -1.93
C SER A 84 -14.68 -28.34 -1.50
N ASP A 85 -14.11 -29.17 -2.37
CA ASP A 85 -12.81 -29.84 -2.14
C ASP A 85 -11.65 -28.83 -2.01
N LEU A 86 -11.70 -27.73 -2.77
CA LEU A 86 -10.72 -26.64 -2.67
C LEU A 86 -10.76 -25.93 -1.31
N LEU A 87 -11.94 -25.66 -0.79
CA LEU A 87 -12.12 -24.84 0.41
C LEU A 87 -12.12 -25.68 1.71
N LYS A 88 -12.12 -27.02 1.62
CA LYS A 88 -12.22 -27.96 2.75
C LYS A 88 -13.35 -27.61 3.73
N ILE A 89 -14.47 -27.10 3.19
CA ILE A 89 -15.69 -26.71 3.91
C ILE A 89 -16.88 -27.47 3.36
#